data_AF-A0A1I7TGS8-F1
#
_entry.id   AF-A0A1I7TGS8-F1
#
_cell.length_a   1.000
_cell.length_b   1.000
_cell.length_c   1.000
_cell.angle_alpha   90.00
_cell.angle_beta   90.00
_cell.angle_gamma   90.00
#
_symmetry.space_group_name_H-M   'P 1'
#
loop_
_entity.id
_entity.type
_entity.pdbx_description
1 polymer ?
#
loop_
_entity_poly.entity_id
_entity_poly.type
_entity_poly.pdbx_seq_one_letter_code
_entity_poly.pdbx_strand_id
1 'polypeptide(L)'
;MSSGNQIVKLDIGGTVFKTSKSTLTRFDGMLKVMMETDIPVTKDESGAIFIDRSPKHFELILNFMRDGDVELPDSEKEIKEIQKEADFYLLHDLAELCQETSLKKLRHIKSDDEWFDVIAIINLQPVLIINHPEEPSDGFRECHTDILRFAKNNEHNLNIYFKSYKWIEGMGSDWSWDLYKNFKRLSMPYETQRDFNLFVSTLEKSIEELDSE
;
A
#
# COMPACT_ATOMS: atom_id res chain seq x y z
N MET A 1 -10.74 -25.01 28.82
CA MET A 1 -9.48 -24.83 29.56
C MET A 1 -8.79 -23.60 28.99
N SER A 2 -8.24 -22.71 29.83
CA SER A 2 -7.89 -21.33 29.48
C SER A 2 -6.68 -21.21 28.54
N SER A 3 -6.92 -21.25 27.23
CA SER A 3 -5.87 -21.15 26.19
C SER A 3 -5.32 -19.73 25.97
N GLY A 4 -5.91 -18.70 26.59
CA GLY A 4 -5.62 -17.29 26.31
C GLY A 4 -4.42 -16.69 27.05
N ASN A 5 -3.76 -17.40 27.96
CA ASN A 5 -2.74 -16.81 28.85
C ASN A 5 -1.34 -17.43 28.70
N GLN A 6 -1.11 -18.20 27.63
CA GLN A 6 0.23 -18.74 27.35
C GLN A 6 1.15 -17.63 26.86
N ILE A 7 2.21 -17.36 27.61
CA ILE A 7 3.28 -16.46 27.19
C ILE A 7 4.15 -17.17 26.14
N VAL A 8 4.36 -16.50 25.02
CA VAL A 8 5.23 -16.92 23.93
C VAL A 8 6.44 -15.99 23.87
N LYS A 9 7.63 -16.55 23.63
CA LYS A 9 8.86 -15.79 23.38
C LYS A 9 9.21 -15.91 21.90
N LEU A 10 9.47 -14.77 21.26
CA LEU A 10 9.93 -14.68 19.88
C LEU A 10 11.31 -14.03 19.89
N ASP A 11 12.29 -14.65 19.25
CA ASP A 11 13.58 -14.03 18.95
C ASP A 11 13.54 -13.51 17.51
N ILE A 12 13.49 -12.19 17.35
CA ILE A 12 13.42 -11.52 16.05
C ILE A 12 14.80 -10.95 15.74
N GLY A 13 15.58 -11.66 14.92
CA GLY A 13 16.93 -11.22 14.51
C GLY A 13 17.88 -10.93 15.68
N GLY A 14 17.75 -11.64 16.80
CA GLY A 14 18.56 -11.49 18.01
C GLY A 14 17.91 -10.64 19.12
N THR A 15 16.72 -10.09 18.91
CA THR A 15 15.96 -9.37 19.95
C THR A 15 14.75 -10.17 20.41
N VAL A 16 14.71 -10.47 21.70
CA VAL A 16 13.65 -11.30 22.29
C VAL A 16 12.44 -10.46 22.71
N PHE A 17 11.30 -10.72 22.07
CA PHE A 17 9.99 -10.19 22.43
C PHE A 17 9.17 -11.23 23.20
N LYS A 18 8.33 -10.76 24.12
CA LYS A 18 7.39 -11.60 24.88
C LYS A 18 5.98 -11.09 24.68
N THR A 19 5.06 -11.98 24.38
CA THR A 19 3.65 -11.65 24.20
C THR A 19 2.76 -12.86 24.52
N SER A 20 1.44 -12.70 24.42
CA SER A 20 0.49 -13.80 24.61
C SER A 20 0.24 -14.55 23.30
N LYS A 21 -0.08 -15.85 23.40
CA LYS A 21 -0.59 -16.62 22.24
C LYS A 21 -1.80 -15.93 21.60
N SER A 22 -2.72 -15.40 22.41
CA SER A 22 -3.91 -14.70 21.92
C SER A 22 -3.59 -13.46 21.07
N THR A 23 -2.51 -12.74 21.37
CA THR A 23 -2.04 -11.62 20.55
C THR A 23 -1.59 -12.13 19.18
N LEU A 24 -0.75 -13.19 19.17
CA LEU A 24 -0.18 -13.74 17.93
C LEU A 24 -1.22 -14.43 17.03
N THR A 25 -2.38 -14.81 17.58
CA THR A 25 -3.48 -15.45 16.84
C THR A 25 -4.66 -14.52 16.57
N ARG A 26 -4.58 -13.23 16.94
CA ARG A 26 -5.69 -12.28 16.77
C ARG A 26 -6.04 -12.03 15.31
N PHE A 27 -5.02 -11.93 14.46
CA PHE A 27 -5.13 -11.69 13.03
C PHE A 27 -4.72 -12.93 12.26
N ASP A 28 -5.34 -13.13 11.08
CA ASP A 28 -4.82 -14.11 10.13
C ASP A 28 -3.43 -13.67 9.64
N GLY A 29 -2.57 -14.65 9.39
CA GLY A 29 -1.19 -14.41 8.97
C GLY A 29 -0.22 -15.49 9.42
N MET A 30 1.07 -15.28 9.15
CA MET A 30 2.15 -16.23 9.42
C MET A 30 2.21 -16.61 10.91
N LEU A 31 2.15 -15.61 11.80
CA LEU A 31 2.30 -15.83 13.25
C LEU A 31 1.16 -16.68 13.83
N LYS A 32 -0.07 -16.50 13.36
CA LYS A 32 -1.21 -17.33 13.75
C LYS A 32 -1.01 -18.78 13.31
N VAL A 33 -0.60 -19.00 12.06
CA VAL A 33 -0.30 -20.35 11.55
C VAL A 33 0.79 -21.02 12.40
N MET A 34 1.86 -20.31 12.74
CA MET A 34 2.92 -20.83 13.62
C MET A 34 2.42 -21.22 15.02
N MET A 35 1.39 -20.54 15.54
CA MET A 35 0.84 -20.79 16.88
C MET A 35 -0.24 -21.88 16.91
N GLU A 36 -0.95 -22.09 15.81
CA GLU A 36 -2.16 -22.93 15.74
C GLU A 36 -1.96 -24.22 14.94
N THR A 37 -0.83 -24.37 14.25
CA THR A 37 -0.51 -25.57 13.46
C THR A 37 0.80 -26.21 13.91
N ASP A 38 1.01 -27.46 13.53
CA ASP A 38 2.23 -28.23 13.83
C ASP A 38 3.37 -27.97 12.83
N ILE A 39 3.41 -26.78 12.21
CA ILE A 39 4.52 -26.44 11.33
C ILE A 39 5.84 -26.39 12.12
N PRO A 40 6.94 -26.95 11.59
CA PRO A 40 8.24 -26.85 12.24
C PRO A 40 8.64 -25.37 12.42
N VAL A 41 8.94 -25.00 13.66
CA VAL A 41 9.49 -23.67 13.99
C VAL A 41 10.92 -23.82 14.50
N THR A 42 11.80 -22.95 14.03
CA THR A 42 13.17 -22.85 14.56
C THR A 42 13.11 -22.21 15.94
N LYS A 43 13.92 -22.70 16.87
CA LYS A 43 14.07 -22.11 18.21
C LYS A 43 15.52 -21.77 18.48
N ASP A 44 15.74 -20.69 19.22
CA ASP A 44 17.06 -20.33 19.73
C ASP A 44 17.48 -21.24 20.90
N GLU A 45 18.67 -20.99 21.46
CA GLU A 45 19.20 -21.73 22.62
C GLU A 45 18.32 -21.59 23.89
N SER A 46 17.49 -20.54 23.96
CA SER A 46 16.59 -20.25 25.08
C SER A 46 15.20 -20.89 24.93
N GLY A 47 14.93 -21.52 23.78
CA GLY A 47 13.63 -22.08 23.41
C GLY A 47 12.62 -21.06 22.89
N ALA A 48 13.03 -19.81 22.64
CA ALA A 48 12.23 -18.82 21.94
C ALA A 48 12.13 -19.15 20.46
N ILE A 49 11.00 -18.85 19.84
CA ILE A 49 10.79 -19.08 18.40
C ILE A 49 11.61 -18.04 17.64
N PHE A 50 12.56 -18.50 16.84
CA PHE A 50 13.46 -17.63 16.08
C PHE A 50 12.86 -17.28 14.72
N ILE A 51 12.92 -15.99 14.39
CA ILE A 51 12.49 -15.43 13.11
C ILE A 51 13.62 -14.53 12.59
N ASP A 52 14.16 -14.87 11.42
CA ASP A 52 15.28 -14.15 10.79
C ASP A 52 14.81 -12.86 10.10
N ARG A 53 14.36 -11.89 10.90
CA ARG A 53 13.87 -10.59 10.48
C ARG A 53 14.45 -9.47 11.34
N SER A 54 14.36 -8.24 10.85
CA SER A 54 14.81 -7.09 11.62
C SER A 54 13.85 -6.81 12.79
N PRO A 55 14.35 -6.63 14.02
CA PRO A 55 13.50 -6.29 15.16
C PRO A 55 13.04 -4.84 15.17
N LYS A 56 13.59 -3.97 14.29
CA LYS A 56 13.42 -2.51 14.33
C LYS A 56 11.95 -2.07 14.49
N HIS A 57 11.05 -2.69 13.74
CA HIS A 57 9.62 -2.32 13.69
C HIS A 57 8.70 -3.34 14.37
N PHE A 58 9.26 -4.39 14.98
CA PHE A 58 8.46 -5.49 15.49
C PHE A 58 7.60 -5.10 16.70
N GLU A 59 8.03 -4.11 17.48
CA GLU A 59 7.21 -3.56 18.56
C GLU A 59 5.91 -2.94 18.04
N LEU A 60 5.99 -2.17 16.95
CA LEU A 60 4.83 -1.57 16.29
C LEU A 60 3.89 -2.64 15.73
N ILE A 61 4.45 -3.68 15.12
CA ILE A 61 3.68 -4.85 14.65
C ILE A 61 2.96 -5.54 15.80
N LEU A 62 3.64 -5.74 16.94
CA LEU A 62 2.99 -6.31 18.12
C LEU A 62 1.90 -5.41 18.69
N ASN A 63 2.06 -4.09 18.69
CA ASN A 63 1.03 -3.16 19.14
C ASN A 63 -0.18 -3.21 18.22
N PHE A 64 0.01 -3.23 16.89
CA PHE A 64 -1.06 -3.48 15.94
C PHE A 64 -1.78 -4.80 16.25
N MET A 65 -1.06 -5.89 16.48
CA MET A 65 -1.68 -7.18 16.85
C MET A 65 -2.36 -7.18 18.23
N ARG A 66 -2.02 -6.25 19.13
CA ARG A 66 -2.65 -6.12 20.46
C ARG A 66 -3.92 -5.32 20.42
N ASP A 67 -3.96 -4.24 19.65
CA ASP A 67 -5.01 -3.23 19.70
C ASP A 67 -5.91 -3.29 18.46
N GLY A 68 -5.36 -3.73 17.34
CA GLY A 68 -5.99 -3.84 16.03
C GLY A 68 -5.92 -2.58 15.19
N ASP A 69 -5.16 -1.59 15.68
CA ASP A 69 -4.80 -0.37 14.98
C ASP A 69 -3.45 0.11 15.52
N VAL A 70 -2.76 0.99 14.80
CA VAL A 70 -1.52 1.61 15.26
C VAL A 70 -1.27 2.93 14.55
N GLU A 71 -0.72 3.91 15.29
CA GLU A 71 -0.22 5.14 14.68
C GLU A 71 1.07 4.86 13.90
N LEU A 72 1.04 5.13 12.59
CA LEU A 72 2.21 4.99 11.74
C LEU A 72 3.12 6.22 11.83
N PRO A 73 4.44 6.05 11.67
CA PRO A 73 5.38 7.16 11.70
C PRO A 73 5.22 8.10 10.50
N ASP A 74 5.60 9.36 10.66
CA ASP A 74 5.56 10.35 9.58
C ASP A 74 6.57 10.08 8.46
N SER A 75 7.65 9.35 8.76
CA SER A 75 8.70 9.03 7.81
C SER A 75 8.21 8.01 6.76
N GLU A 76 8.20 8.41 5.49
CA GLU A 76 7.82 7.52 4.38
C GLU A 76 8.75 6.29 4.30
N LYS A 77 10.05 6.49 4.58
CA LYS A 77 11.01 5.39 4.64
C LYS A 77 10.61 4.36 5.69
N GLU A 78 10.18 4.82 6.86
CA GLU A 78 9.81 3.92 7.95
C GLU A 78 8.47 3.23 7.69
N ILE A 79 7.48 3.93 7.13
CA ILE A 79 6.23 3.30 6.67
C ILE A 79 6.53 2.15 5.70
N LYS A 80 7.45 2.34 4.75
CA LYS A 80 7.84 1.27 3.82
C LYS A 80 8.56 0.11 4.46
N GLU A 81 9.40 0.39 5.45
CA GLU A 81 10.06 -0.67 6.22
C GLU A 81 9.02 -1.48 7.01
N ILE A 82 8.04 -0.82 7.63
CA ILE A 82 6.91 -1.46 8.33
C ILE A 82 6.07 -2.28 7.35
N GLN A 83 5.71 -1.72 6.20
CA GLN A 83 4.93 -2.42 5.17
C GLN A 83 5.61 -3.73 4.76
N LYS A 84 6.92 -3.72 4.52
CA LYS A 84 7.68 -4.94 4.17
C LYS A 84 7.64 -6.00 5.26
N GLU A 85 7.65 -5.60 6.53
CA GLU A 85 7.49 -6.55 7.63
C GLU A 85 6.04 -7.04 7.73
N ALA A 86 5.05 -6.16 7.58
CA ALA A 86 3.63 -6.54 7.54
C ALA A 86 3.35 -7.56 6.44
N ASP A 87 3.88 -7.35 5.23
CA ASP A 87 3.82 -8.29 4.11
C ASP A 87 4.50 -9.62 4.47
N PHE A 88 5.66 -9.60 5.13
CA PHE A 88 6.37 -10.81 5.56
C PHE A 88 5.55 -11.63 6.57
N TYR A 89 4.95 -10.97 7.57
CA TYR A 89 4.11 -11.63 8.58
C TYR A 89 2.69 -11.93 8.07
N LEU A 90 2.36 -11.56 6.82
CA LEU A 90 1.06 -11.70 6.19
C LEU A 90 -0.06 -10.97 6.95
N LEU A 91 0.24 -9.79 7.51
CA LEU A 91 -0.70 -8.92 8.20
C LEU A 91 -1.33 -7.93 7.21
N HIS A 92 -2.30 -8.40 6.43
CA HIS A 92 -2.90 -7.66 5.33
C HIS A 92 -3.43 -6.27 5.75
N ASP A 93 -4.17 -6.20 6.86
CA ASP A 93 -4.77 -4.95 7.36
C ASP A 93 -3.69 -3.89 7.71
N LEU A 94 -2.55 -4.30 8.27
CA LEU A 94 -1.44 -3.39 8.57
C LEU A 94 -0.72 -2.94 7.29
N ALA A 95 -0.54 -3.87 6.34
CA ALA A 95 0.05 -3.55 5.05
C ALA A 95 -0.82 -2.54 4.28
N GLU A 96 -2.15 -2.68 4.33
CA GLU A 96 -3.12 -1.74 3.78
C GLU A 96 -3.04 -0.38 4.48
N LEU A 97 -3.01 -0.34 5.82
CA LEU A 97 -2.86 0.90 6.57
C LEU A 97 -1.59 1.69 6.16
N CYS A 98 -0.48 1.00 5.90
CA CYS A 98 0.75 1.62 5.41
C CYS A 98 0.59 2.22 4.00
N GLN A 99 -0.17 1.56 3.13
CA GLN A 99 -0.44 2.02 1.76
C GLN A 99 -1.35 3.23 1.75
N GLU A 100 -2.46 3.19 2.49
CA GLU A 100 -3.39 4.31 2.61
C GLU A 100 -2.69 5.56 3.19
N THR A 101 -1.83 5.37 4.17
CA THR A 101 -1.06 6.48 4.76
C THR A 101 -0.10 7.08 3.73
N SER A 102 0.42 6.28 2.81
CA SER A 102 1.25 6.75 1.70
C SER A 102 0.43 7.53 0.67
N LEU A 103 -0.80 7.11 0.34
CA LEU A 103 -1.71 7.86 -0.54
C LEU A 103 -2.08 9.23 0.00
N LYS A 104 -2.37 9.33 1.30
CA LYS A 104 -2.80 10.59 1.93
C LYS A 104 -1.73 11.68 1.81
N LYS A 105 -0.47 11.28 1.59
CA LYS A 105 0.66 12.19 1.34
C LYS A 105 0.79 12.63 -0.12
N LEU A 106 0.08 11.99 -1.06
CA LEU A 106 0.12 12.36 -2.47
C LEU A 106 -0.65 13.65 -2.72
N ARG A 107 -0.37 14.29 -3.86
CA ARG A 107 -1.06 15.51 -4.28
C ARG A 107 -2.47 15.14 -4.75
N HIS A 108 -3.48 15.48 -3.96
CA HIS A 108 -4.89 15.27 -4.32
C HIS A 108 -5.48 16.56 -4.87
N ILE A 109 -6.29 16.45 -5.93
CA ILE A 109 -7.11 17.53 -6.46
C ILE A 109 -8.49 17.42 -5.82
N LYS A 110 -8.81 18.36 -4.93
CA LYS A 110 -10.02 18.36 -4.08
C LYS A 110 -11.05 19.39 -4.49
N SER A 111 -10.67 20.37 -5.33
CA SER A 111 -11.54 21.46 -5.75
C SER A 111 -11.24 21.91 -7.18
N ASP A 112 -12.15 22.71 -7.74
CA ASP A 112 -11.96 23.34 -9.05
C ASP A 112 -10.78 24.33 -9.02
N ASP A 113 -10.52 24.99 -7.89
CA ASP A 113 -9.37 25.91 -7.74
C ASP A 113 -8.04 25.15 -7.85
N GLU A 114 -7.91 24.01 -7.16
CA GLU A 114 -6.72 23.15 -7.27
C GLU A 114 -6.60 22.56 -8.69
N TRP A 115 -7.71 22.30 -9.36
CA TRP A 115 -7.72 21.89 -10.76
C TRP A 115 -7.18 22.97 -11.70
N PHE A 116 -7.51 24.24 -11.47
CA PHE A 116 -6.96 25.35 -12.26
C PHE A 116 -5.44 25.50 -12.06
N ASP A 117 -4.95 25.31 -10.84
CA ASP A 117 -3.50 25.31 -10.55
C ASP A 117 -2.78 24.19 -11.32
N VAL A 118 -3.40 23.01 -11.42
CA VAL A 118 -2.85 21.89 -12.20
C VAL A 118 -2.85 22.20 -13.70
N ILE A 119 -3.92 22.77 -14.25
CA ILE A 119 -3.98 23.17 -15.67
C ILE A 119 -2.88 24.18 -15.99
N ALA A 120 -2.55 25.09 -15.07
CA ALA A 120 -1.53 26.11 -15.31
C ALA A 120 -0.14 25.53 -15.59
N ILE A 121 0.17 24.33 -15.10
CA ILE A 121 1.50 23.70 -15.22
C ILE A 121 1.63 22.69 -16.36
N ILE A 122 0.54 22.30 -17.04
CA ILE A 122 0.55 21.24 -18.08
C ILE A 122 1.44 21.57 -19.30
N ASN A 123 1.78 22.85 -19.50
CA ASN A 123 2.69 23.30 -20.57
C ASN A 123 4.15 23.38 -20.14
N LEU A 124 4.41 23.27 -18.84
CA LEU A 124 5.75 23.34 -18.28
C LEU A 124 6.31 21.94 -18.08
N GLN A 125 5.46 21.01 -17.64
CA GLN A 125 5.84 19.62 -17.38
C GLN A 125 4.65 18.68 -17.63
N PRO A 126 4.90 17.40 -18.00
CA PRO A 126 3.85 16.41 -18.09
C PRO A 126 3.13 16.24 -16.74
N VAL A 127 1.81 16.21 -16.78
CA VAL A 127 0.94 16.02 -15.62
C VAL A 127 0.17 14.71 -15.79
N LEU A 128 0.30 13.81 -14.83
CA LEU A 128 -0.48 12.58 -14.75
C LEU A 128 -1.54 12.72 -13.66
N ILE A 129 -2.78 12.41 -14.00
CA ILE A 129 -3.89 12.41 -13.06
C ILE A 129 -4.43 11.00 -12.97
N ILE A 130 -4.37 10.44 -11.77
CA ILE A 130 -4.89 9.12 -11.46
C ILE A 130 -6.26 9.30 -10.80
N ASN A 131 -7.31 8.90 -11.51
CA ASN A 131 -8.68 8.94 -11.02
C ASN A 131 -9.01 7.65 -10.26
N HIS A 132 -9.60 7.76 -9.08
CA HIS A 132 -10.00 6.61 -8.27
C HIS A 132 -11.38 6.82 -7.63
N PRO A 133 -12.15 5.75 -7.37
CA PRO A 133 -13.42 5.88 -6.65
C PRO A 133 -13.19 6.30 -5.19
N GLU A 134 -14.13 7.07 -4.62
CA GLU A 134 -14.14 7.41 -3.18
C GLU A 134 -14.34 6.19 -2.29
N GLU A 135 -15.18 5.24 -2.74
CA GLU A 135 -15.45 3.97 -2.06
C GLU A 135 -15.04 2.81 -2.99
N PRO A 136 -13.86 2.19 -2.79
CA PRO A 136 -13.43 1.07 -3.60
C PRO A 136 -14.29 -0.18 -3.30
N SER A 137 -14.72 -0.89 -4.34
CA SER A 137 -15.33 -2.21 -4.17
C SER A 137 -14.31 -3.23 -3.64
N ASP A 138 -14.75 -4.20 -2.82
CA ASP A 138 -13.88 -5.17 -2.12
C ASP A 138 -12.86 -5.92 -2.99
N GLY A 139 -13.07 -6.04 -4.30
CA GLY A 139 -12.15 -6.71 -5.24
C GLY A 139 -11.01 -5.85 -5.80
N PHE A 140 -10.98 -4.54 -5.53
CA PHE A 140 -10.08 -3.58 -6.20
C PHE A 140 -8.91 -3.07 -5.35
N ARG A 141 -8.70 -3.66 -4.17
CA ARG A 141 -7.55 -3.34 -3.29
C ARG A 141 -6.21 -3.79 -3.91
N GLU A 142 -6.21 -4.77 -4.81
CA GLU A 142 -4.96 -5.35 -5.37
C GLU A 142 -4.22 -4.40 -6.32
N CYS A 143 -4.90 -3.57 -7.13
CA CYS A 143 -4.21 -2.61 -8.03
C CYS A 143 -3.64 -1.40 -7.29
N HIS A 144 -3.94 -1.27 -5.99
CA HIS A 144 -3.64 -0.10 -5.19
C HIS A 144 -2.14 0.10 -4.93
N THR A 145 -1.48 -0.99 -4.50
CA THR A 145 -0.04 -1.07 -4.25
C THR A 145 0.78 -0.69 -5.48
N ASP A 146 0.36 -1.19 -6.63
CA ASP A 146 1.15 -1.06 -7.85
C ASP A 146 1.01 0.33 -8.47
N ILE A 147 -0.16 0.97 -8.38
CA ILE A 147 -0.36 2.37 -8.77
C ILE A 147 0.48 3.30 -7.90
N LEU A 148 0.51 3.07 -6.59
CA LEU A 148 1.39 3.80 -5.66
C LEU A 148 2.86 3.65 -6.03
N ARG A 149 3.28 2.41 -6.35
CA ARG A 149 4.65 2.10 -6.76
C ARG A 149 5.01 2.81 -8.05
N PHE A 150 4.13 2.78 -9.04
CA PHE A 150 4.30 3.51 -10.31
C PHE A 150 4.44 5.01 -10.05
N ALA A 151 3.52 5.60 -9.28
CA ALA A 151 3.51 7.03 -9.03
C ALA A 151 4.83 7.48 -8.41
N LYS A 152 5.31 6.74 -7.41
CA LYS A 152 6.59 7.07 -6.79
C LYS A 152 7.78 6.91 -7.73
N ASN A 153 7.84 5.81 -8.49
CA ASN A 153 8.95 5.58 -9.40
C ASN A 153 9.07 6.66 -10.49
N ASN A 154 7.98 7.38 -10.77
CA ASN A 154 7.91 8.39 -11.81
C ASN A 154 7.79 9.84 -11.26
N GLU A 155 7.86 10.04 -9.95
CA GLU A 155 7.61 11.35 -9.31
C GLU A 155 8.64 12.45 -9.70
N HIS A 156 9.81 12.04 -10.19
CA HIS A 156 10.84 12.96 -10.69
C HIS A 156 10.60 13.45 -12.12
N ASN A 157 9.82 12.70 -12.91
CA ASN A 157 9.62 12.96 -14.34
C ASN A 157 8.18 13.42 -14.64
N LEU A 158 7.22 13.08 -13.78
CA LEU A 158 5.82 13.40 -13.94
C LEU A 158 5.32 14.21 -12.74
N ASN A 159 4.47 15.21 -13.00
CA ASN A 159 3.66 15.80 -11.97
C ASN A 159 2.41 14.96 -11.76
N ILE A 160 2.44 14.12 -10.72
CA ILE A 160 1.38 13.15 -10.46
C ILE A 160 0.40 13.69 -9.43
N TYR A 161 -0.88 13.64 -9.78
CA TYR A 161 -2.01 14.01 -8.94
C TYR A 161 -3.03 12.88 -8.86
N PHE A 162 -3.79 12.86 -7.77
CA PHE A 162 -4.89 11.92 -7.55
C PHE A 162 -6.19 12.70 -7.50
N LYS A 163 -7.24 12.15 -8.11
CA LYS A 163 -8.58 12.76 -8.11
C LYS A 163 -9.62 11.70 -7.78
N SER A 164 -10.34 11.89 -6.67
CA SER A 164 -11.42 10.99 -6.31
C SER A 164 -12.70 11.31 -7.09
N TYR A 165 -13.52 10.30 -7.34
CA TYR A 165 -14.85 10.48 -7.92
C TYR A 165 -15.91 9.66 -7.18
N LYS A 166 -17.14 10.19 -7.13
CA LYS A 166 -18.28 9.47 -6.59
C LYS A 166 -18.72 8.37 -7.55
N TRP A 167 -18.86 7.17 -7.02
CA TRP A 167 -19.36 6.04 -7.77
C TRP A 167 -20.83 6.23 -8.15
N ILE A 168 -21.18 5.86 -9.38
CA ILE A 168 -22.55 5.84 -9.88
C ILE A 168 -22.86 4.42 -10.34
N GLU A 169 -23.94 3.86 -9.82
CA GLU A 169 -24.40 2.50 -10.13
C GLU A 169 -24.58 2.30 -11.64
N GLY A 170 -23.89 1.30 -12.22
CA GLY A 170 -23.92 0.98 -13.64
C GLY A 170 -22.79 1.58 -14.49
N MET A 171 -21.96 2.48 -13.94
CA MET A 171 -20.67 2.82 -14.55
C MET A 171 -19.64 1.76 -14.15
N GLY A 172 -18.95 1.17 -15.14
CA GLY A 172 -17.77 0.35 -14.87
C GLY A 172 -16.78 1.17 -14.03
N SER A 173 -16.40 0.67 -12.87
CA SER A 173 -15.89 1.47 -11.76
C SER A 173 -14.44 1.18 -11.46
N ASP A 174 -13.55 1.70 -12.28
CA ASP A 174 -12.15 1.32 -12.17
C ASP A 174 -11.24 2.56 -12.11
N TRP A 175 -10.02 2.32 -11.66
CA TRP A 175 -8.96 3.32 -11.70
C TRP A 175 -8.71 3.72 -13.16
N SER A 176 -8.52 5.01 -13.41
CA SER A 176 -8.14 5.49 -14.74
C SER A 176 -7.07 6.55 -14.63
N TRP A 177 -6.44 6.86 -15.76
CA TRP A 177 -5.49 7.95 -15.83
C TRP A 177 -5.76 8.89 -17.00
N ASP A 178 -5.43 10.16 -16.78
CA ASP A 178 -5.34 11.20 -17.79
C ASP A 178 -3.92 11.79 -17.77
N LEU A 179 -3.27 11.82 -18.92
CA LEU A 179 -1.93 12.37 -19.10
C LEU A 179 -2.01 13.65 -19.93
N TYR A 180 -1.49 14.74 -19.38
CA TYR A 180 -1.50 16.06 -19.99
C TYR A 180 -0.08 16.51 -20.30
N LYS A 181 0.14 17.05 -21.51
CA LYS A 181 1.37 17.74 -21.90
C LYS A 181 1.06 18.70 -23.04
N ASN A 182 1.51 19.96 -22.96
CA ASN A 182 1.33 20.95 -24.04
C ASN A 182 -0.12 21.10 -24.53
N PHE A 183 -1.08 21.16 -23.60
CA PHE A 183 -2.54 21.15 -23.86
C PHE A 183 -3.10 19.91 -24.58
N LYS A 184 -2.29 18.89 -24.91
CA LYS A 184 -2.76 17.57 -25.35
C LYS A 184 -3.15 16.75 -24.12
N ARG A 185 -4.25 16.01 -24.23
CA ARG A 185 -4.73 15.06 -23.23
C ARG A 185 -4.77 13.67 -23.87
N LEU A 186 -4.11 12.71 -23.25
CA LEU A 186 -4.27 11.29 -23.51
C LEU A 186 -5.04 10.67 -22.33
N SER A 187 -6.05 9.89 -22.64
CA SER A 187 -6.87 9.22 -21.62
C SER A 187 -6.71 7.71 -21.75
N MET A 188 -6.74 7.04 -20.61
CA MET A 188 -6.67 5.59 -20.54
C MET A 188 -7.80 4.92 -21.36
N PRO A 189 -7.48 3.94 -22.23
CA PRO A 189 -8.51 3.15 -22.93
C PRO A 189 -9.41 2.42 -21.94
N TYR A 190 -10.72 2.35 -22.24
CA TYR A 190 -11.69 1.74 -21.33
C TYR A 190 -11.41 0.25 -21.09
N GLU A 191 -10.94 -0.44 -22.12
CA GLU A 191 -10.68 -1.88 -22.11
C GLU A 191 -9.52 -2.27 -21.19
N THR A 192 -8.67 -1.31 -20.81
CA THR A 192 -7.49 -1.56 -19.96
C THR A 192 -7.71 -1.22 -18.50
N GLN A 193 -8.86 -0.65 -18.14
CA GLN A 193 -9.15 -0.17 -16.77
C GLN A 193 -9.19 -1.28 -15.72
N ARG A 194 -9.31 -2.54 -16.16
CA ARG A 194 -9.43 -3.72 -15.29
C ARG A 194 -8.14 -4.53 -15.11
N ASP A 195 -7.06 -4.16 -15.78
CA ASP A 195 -5.80 -4.91 -15.74
C ASP A 195 -4.64 -3.95 -15.49
N PHE A 196 -3.95 -4.12 -14.36
CA PHE A 196 -2.85 -3.24 -13.97
C PHE A 196 -1.65 -3.31 -14.95
N ASN A 197 -1.36 -4.48 -15.52
CA ASN A 197 -0.28 -4.59 -16.50
C ASN A 197 -0.63 -3.79 -17.75
N LEU A 198 -1.91 -3.79 -18.14
CA LEU A 198 -2.39 -2.93 -19.22
C LEU A 198 -2.42 -1.45 -18.80
N PHE A 199 -2.76 -1.12 -17.55
CA PHE A 199 -2.68 0.25 -17.01
C PHE A 199 -1.28 0.84 -17.19
N VAL A 200 -0.24 0.14 -16.70
CA VAL A 200 1.14 0.64 -16.78
C VAL A 200 1.63 0.65 -18.21
N SER A 201 1.47 -0.44 -18.96
CA SER A 201 2.00 -0.51 -20.32
C SER A 201 1.33 0.46 -21.29
N THR A 202 0.04 0.82 -21.08
CA THR A 202 -0.61 1.88 -21.88
C THR A 202 -0.15 3.27 -21.48
N LEU A 203 0.08 3.51 -20.19
CA LEU A 203 0.61 4.78 -19.70
C LEU A 203 2.05 5.03 -20.18
N GLU A 204 2.93 4.02 -20.08
CA GLU A 204 4.31 4.10 -20.58
C GLU A 204 4.34 4.44 -22.07
N LYS A 205 3.54 3.74 -22.89
CA LYS A 205 3.40 4.05 -24.33
C LYS A 205 2.89 5.47 -24.57
N SER A 206 1.96 5.95 -23.75
CA SER A 206 1.40 7.29 -23.88
C SER A 206 2.41 8.38 -23.50
N ILE A 207 3.31 8.09 -22.55
CA ILE A 207 4.44 8.97 -22.21
C ILE A 207 5.41 9.04 -23.40
N GLU A 208 5.76 7.89 -24.00
CA GLU A 208 6.64 7.84 -25.18
C GLU A 208 6.02 8.58 -26.38
N GLU A 209 4.72 8.42 -26.64
CA GLU A 209 4.01 9.14 -27.70
C GLU A 209 4.14 10.66 -27.54
N LEU A 210 4.03 11.15 -26.31
CA LEU A 210 4.14 12.57 -25.98
C LEU A 210 5.57 13.13 -26.07
N ASP A 211 6.60 12.29 -26.06
CA ASP A 211 8.01 12.70 -26.24
C ASP A 211 8.48 12.65 -27.70
N SER A 212 7.70 12.01 -28.58
CA SER A 212 8.00 11.86 -30.00
C SER A 212 7.52 13.01 -30.91
N GLU A 213 6.78 13.97 -30.35
CA GLU A 213 6.26 15.20 -31.00
C GLU A 213 7.01 16.45 -30.54
#